data_AF-A0A7Y7D5Y4-F1
#
_entry.id   AF-A0A7Y7D5Y4-F1
#
_cell.length_a   1.000
_cell.length_b   1.000
_cell.length_c   1.000
_cell.angle_alpha   90.00
_cell.angle_beta   90.00
_cell.angle_gamma   90.00
#
_symmetry.space_group_name_H-M   'P 1'
#
loop_
_entity.id
_entity.type
_entity.pdbx_description
1 polymer ?
#
loop_
_entity_poly.entity_id
_entity_poly.type
_entity_poly.pdbx_seq_one_letter_code
_entity_poly.pdbx_strand_id
1 'polypeptide(L)' 'SIAPGTGTPSHGGFQYYEVMEVLQGVALAGDVVGIDLCEVAPDYDHSGSTSILAAQVLMNLIGYVFHGRTLRQQ' A
#
# COMPACT_ATOMS: atom_id res chain seq x y z
N SER A 1 -7.17 -14.41 -2.15
CA SER A 1 -6.15 -13.42 -1.74
C SER A 1 -6.14 -12.31 -2.77
N ILE A 2 -5.92 -11.06 -2.38
CA ILE A 2 -5.76 -9.92 -3.31
C ILE A 2 -4.29 -9.69 -3.72
N ALA A 3 -3.34 -10.36 -3.04
CA ALA A 3 -1.90 -10.29 -3.29
C ALA A 3 -1.29 -11.70 -3.26
N PRO A 4 -1.57 -12.58 -4.25
CA PRO A 4 -1.02 -13.93 -4.28
C PRO A 4 0.50 -13.99 -4.57
N GLY A 5 1.07 -12.98 -5.22
CA GLY A 5 2.45 -12.96 -5.69
C GLY A 5 3.44 -12.51 -4.63
N THR A 6 3.75 -13.39 -3.66
CA THR A 6 4.74 -13.16 -2.61
C THR A 6 5.43 -14.48 -2.23
N GLY A 7 6.64 -14.42 -1.66
CA GLY A 7 7.42 -15.61 -1.30
C GLY A 7 6.84 -16.43 -0.15
N THR A 8 6.05 -15.81 0.74
CA THR A 8 5.52 -16.46 1.95
C THR A 8 4.04 -16.10 2.16
N PRO A 9 3.11 -16.63 1.34
CA PRO A 9 1.69 -16.30 1.46
C PRO A 9 1.12 -16.82 2.79
N SER A 10 0.28 -16.01 3.43
CA SER A 10 -0.43 -16.36 4.66
C SER A 10 -1.93 -16.04 4.55
N HIS A 11 -2.76 -16.82 5.26
CA HIS A 11 -4.22 -16.65 5.27
C HIS A 11 -4.67 -15.56 6.26
N GLY A 12 -5.87 -15.01 6.06
CA GLY A 12 -6.47 -14.04 6.99
C GLY A 12 -5.85 -12.63 6.93
N GLY A 13 -5.20 -12.28 5.81
CA GLY A 13 -4.68 -10.94 5.59
C GLY A 13 -5.77 -9.87 5.35
N PHE A 14 -5.34 -8.61 5.33
CA PHE A 14 -6.20 -7.46 5.11
C PHE A 14 -6.87 -7.45 3.72
N GLN A 15 -8.06 -6.88 3.68
CA GLN A 15 -8.72 -6.42 2.47
C GLN A 15 -8.13 -5.09 2.00
N TYR A 16 -8.34 -4.76 0.72
CA TYR A 16 -7.80 -3.56 0.09
C TYR A 16 -8.14 -2.27 0.87
N TYR A 17 -9.41 -2.10 1.24
CA TYR A 17 -9.87 -0.89 1.91
C TYR A 17 -9.33 -0.77 3.34
N GLU A 18 -9.15 -1.88 4.05
CA GLU A 18 -8.53 -1.87 5.39
C GLU A 18 -7.08 -1.34 5.32
N VAL A 19 -6.33 -1.76 4.30
CA VAL A 19 -4.97 -1.23 4.06
C VAL A 19 -5.03 0.27 3.74
N MET A 20 -5.95 0.72 2.88
CA MET A 20 -6.07 2.14 2.53
C MET A 20 -6.42 3.01 3.74
N GLU A 21 -7.32 2.56 4.61
CA GLU A 21 -7.68 3.27 5.85
C GLU A 21 -6.48 3.44 6.79
N VAL A 22 -5.71 2.36 7.00
CA VAL A 22 -4.49 2.41 7.81
C VAL A 22 -3.48 3.38 7.21
N LEU A 23 -3.21 3.28 5.91
CA LEU A 23 -2.24 4.12 5.22
C LEU A 23 -2.64 5.61 5.23
N GLN A 24 -3.92 5.91 5.03
CA GLN A 24 -4.45 7.27 5.16
C GLN A 24 -4.28 7.80 6.59
N GLY A 25 -4.60 6.98 7.59
CA GLY A 25 -4.42 7.32 9.01
C GLY A 25 -2.96 7.67 9.33
N VAL A 26 -2.01 6.87 8.86
CA VAL A 26 -0.56 7.12 9.01
C VAL A 26 -0.16 8.46 8.36
N ALA A 27 -0.62 8.72 7.13
CA ALA A 27 -0.28 9.94 6.41
C ALA A 27 -0.86 11.22 7.05
N LEU A 28 -2.02 11.11 7.72
CA LEU A 28 -2.63 12.20 8.46
C LEU A 28 -1.96 12.43 9.82
N ALA A 29 -1.57 11.35 10.51
CA ALA A 29 -1.01 11.41 11.86
C ALA A 29 0.40 12.01 11.94
N GLY A 30 1.20 11.90 10.88
CA GLY A 30 2.60 12.37 10.90
C GLY A 30 3.17 12.72 9.54
N ASP A 31 4.40 13.22 9.55
CA ASP A 31 5.15 13.50 8.31
C ASP A 31 5.88 12.26 7.82
N VAL A 32 5.33 11.64 6.77
CA VAL A 32 5.93 10.47 6.13
C VAL A 32 7.12 10.93 5.29
N VAL A 33 8.32 10.51 5.67
CA VAL A 33 9.58 10.89 4.98
C VAL A 33 10.07 9.85 3.96
N GLY A 34 9.53 8.64 4.01
CA GLY A 34 9.92 7.55 3.12
C GLY A 34 8.95 6.37 3.22
N ILE A 35 8.90 5.56 2.17
CA ILE A 35 8.05 4.37 2.06
C ILE A 35 8.89 3.27 1.40
N ASP A 36 8.74 2.04 1.88
CA ASP A 36 9.25 0.84 1.23
C ASP A 36 8.09 -0.11 0.97
N LEU A 37 8.04 -0.70 -0.23
CA LEU A 37 7.04 -1.68 -0.64
C LEU A 37 7.77 -2.91 -1.18
N CYS A 38 7.89 -3.92 -0.31
CA CYS A 38 8.67 -5.12 -0.56
C CYS A 38 7.78 -6.34 -0.81
N GLU A 39 8.42 -7.50 -1.04
CA GLU A 39 7.78 -8.82 -1.14
C GLU A 39 6.79 -9.03 -2.29
N VAL A 40 6.85 -8.18 -3.33
CA VAL A 40 6.17 -8.44 -4.61
C VAL A 40 6.99 -9.43 -5.42
N ALA A 41 6.41 -10.59 -5.70
CA ALA A 41 7.04 -11.66 -6.46
C ALA A 41 6.18 -12.02 -7.68
N PRO A 42 6.43 -11.38 -8.85
CA PRO A 42 5.65 -11.59 -10.08
C PRO A 42 5.63 -13.04 -10.55
N ASP A 43 6.71 -13.78 -10.33
CA ASP A 43 6.83 -15.19 -10.73
C ASP A 43 5.81 -16.10 -10.02
N TYR A 44 5.29 -15.67 -8.86
CA TYR A 44 4.25 -16.40 -8.12
C TYR A 44 2.82 -15.92 -8.43
N ASP A 45 2.64 -14.91 -9.30
CA ASP A 45 1.32 -14.41 -9.69
C ASP A 45 1.18 -14.28 -11.21
N HIS A 46 0.68 -15.35 -11.83
CA HIS A 46 0.43 -15.42 -13.27
C HIS A 46 -0.60 -14.40 -13.78
N SER A 47 -1.44 -13.85 -12.91
CA SER A 47 -2.42 -12.82 -13.30
C SER A 47 -1.83 -11.41 -13.28
N GLY A 48 -0.66 -11.22 -12.65
CA GLY A 48 -0.05 -9.91 -12.43
C GLY A 48 -0.79 -9.02 -11.42
N SER A 49 -1.82 -9.55 -10.74
CA SER A 49 -2.69 -8.80 -9.84
C SER A 49 -1.93 -8.12 -8.70
N THR A 50 -0.93 -8.79 -8.14
CA THR A 50 -0.14 -8.32 -7.00
C THR A 50 0.73 -7.15 -7.37
N SER A 51 1.34 -7.17 -8.56
CA SER A 51 2.13 -6.05 -9.09
C SER A 51 1.26 -4.83 -9.37
N ILE A 52 0.05 -5.03 -9.91
CA ILE A 52 -0.92 -3.95 -10.13
C ILE A 52 -1.39 -3.38 -8.80
N LEU A 53 -1.75 -4.24 -7.84
CA LEU A 53 -2.16 -3.85 -6.51
C LEU A 53 -1.06 -3.05 -5.80
N ALA A 54 0.18 -3.53 -5.85
CA ALA A 54 1.37 -2.84 -5.33
C ALA A 54 1.50 -1.41 -5.88
N ALA A 55 1.39 -1.25 -7.21
CA ALA A 55 1.44 0.05 -7.86
C ALA A 55 0.29 0.97 -7.43
N GLN A 56 -0.94 0.42 -7.31
CA GLN A 56 -2.11 1.18 -6.85
C GLN A 56 -1.97 1.64 -5.40
N VAL A 57 -1.50 0.77 -4.51
CA VAL A 57 -1.24 1.09 -3.09
C VAL A 57 -0.22 2.22 -2.97
N LEU A 58 0.89 2.14 -3.71
CA LEU A 58 1.91 3.20 -3.72
C LEU A 58 1.35 4.52 -4.23
N MET A 59 0.60 4.51 -5.34
CA MET A 59 0.00 5.72 -5.91
C MET A 59 -0.96 6.40 -4.94
N ASN A 60 -1.83 5.63 -4.29
CA ASN A 60 -2.76 6.17 -3.29
C ASN A 60 -2.03 6.72 -2.06
N LEU A 61 -1.02 6.00 -1.56
CA LEU A 61 -0.24 6.45 -0.41
C LEU A 61 0.51 7.75 -0.71
N ILE A 62 1.10 7.89 -1.90
CA ILE A 62 1.71 9.15 -2.33
C ILE A 62 0.68 10.28 -2.27
N GLY A 63 -0.54 10.05 -2.78
CA GLY A 63 -1.65 11.00 -2.68
C GLY A 63 -1.99 11.36 -1.23
N TYR A 64 -2.10 10.38 -0.34
CA TYR A 64 -2.37 10.61 1.08
C TYR A 64 -1.26 11.41 1.77
N VAL A 65 0.00 11.12 1.46
CA VAL A 65 1.16 11.84 2.01
C VAL A 65 1.12 13.32 1.62
N PHE A 66 0.90 13.62 0.33
CA PHE A 66 0.79 15.01 -0.12
C PHE A 66 -0.41 15.71 0.51
N HIS A 67 -1.55 15.03 0.58
CA HIS A 67 -2.74 15.59 1.22
C HIS A 67 -2.51 15.92 2.70
N GLY A 68 -1.95 14.98 3.47
CA GLY A 68 -1.62 15.18 4.87
C GLY A 68 -0.60 16.30 5.09
N ARG A 69 0.41 16.42 4.23
CA ARG A 69 1.39 17.53 4.29
C ARG A 69 0.73 18.89 4.08
N THR A 70 -0.16 19.01 3.11
CA THR A 70 -0.90 20.26 2.86
C THR A 70 -1.72 20.68 4.08
N LEU A 71 -2.41 19.74 4.73
CA LEU A 71 -3.22 20.04 5.92
C LEU A 71 -2.39 20.53 7.12
N ARG A 72 -1.15 20.05 7.27
CA ARG A 72 -0.25 20.47 8.37
C ARG A 72 0.43 21.82 8.14
N GLN A 73 0.45 22.29 6.90
CA GLN A 73 1.02 23.60 6.52
C GLN A 73 0.00 24.74 6.65
N GLN A 74 -1.27 24.42 6.90
CA GLN A 74 -2.33 25.37 7.24
C GLN A 74 -2.36 25.60 8.75
#